data_AF-A0A0Q5N439-F1
#
_entry.id   AF-A0A0Q5N439-F1
#
_cell.length_a   1.000
_cell.length_b   1.000
_cell.length_c   1.000
_cell.angle_alpha   90.00
_cell.angle_beta   90.00
_cell.angle_gamma   90.00
#
_symmetry.space_group_name_H-M   'P 1'
#
loop_
_entity.id
_entity.type
_entity.pdbx_description
1 polymer ?
#
loop_
_entity_poly.entity_id
_entity_poly.type
_entity_poly.pdbx_seq_one_letter_code
_entity_poly.pdbx_strand_id
1 'polypeptide(L)'
;MAVGGLAVAVGWGLLTLGFVAKETRADFVHWTAVCWGLFVVALLLLRRVPARAVTALVLVGAAAVGGASLLSPPNTSTDPARYAWDGIVQTDGVSPYAYTPEAGELRDLRPEWIFPPAAEFTRDDGTIGLRCGQETRQIHRGYDTGTGDVVCTAINRPEVPTIYPPTAELYFWAVRAVVGPDAEFAPLQVLGLVMVLATTAALLVALRRRGLDPRWAALWGWCPLVYSEGVTNSHVDLLGGVLVLAASLLVSTRRRWRGGIALGAAIATKLIPVIAAPALLRRQPHKVIVGAVVTFAVLYVPYVVSTGIAVLGYLPGYLTEEGYEDGSRFALVSAWVPDAWATPVVVLVVGVTGLLVWLKTDPDDPWLGQLVMIGVTLVAVSPRYPWYALLLVPFVAMTGRWEWLAIPVALLVRQFEPGLALQRSSLATAVLVILLVSLWRARPGFADRLLDGFADDARRVRALVPRGGRPSGAATRSADVGRGA
;
A
#
# COMPACT_ATOMS: atom_id res chain seq x y z
N MET A 1 -5.65 -29.35 0.73
CA MET A 1 -7.10 -29.30 0.50
C MET A 1 -7.61 -27.86 0.50
N ALA A 2 -7.73 -27.16 1.64
CA ALA A 2 -8.33 -25.80 1.67
C ALA A 2 -7.63 -24.73 0.81
N VAL A 3 -6.29 -24.61 0.85
CA VAL A 3 -5.57 -23.66 -0.04
C VAL A 3 -5.67 -24.04 -1.53
N GLY A 4 -5.83 -25.33 -1.83
CA GLY A 4 -6.15 -25.79 -3.18
C GLY A 4 -7.57 -25.38 -3.58
N GLY A 5 -8.54 -25.49 -2.67
CA GLY A 5 -9.89 -24.97 -2.85
C GLY A 5 -9.91 -23.46 -3.10
N LEU A 6 -9.07 -22.70 -2.37
CA LEU A 6 -8.88 -21.26 -2.63
C LEU A 6 -8.36 -21.01 -4.06
N ALA A 7 -7.32 -21.73 -4.49
CA ALA A 7 -6.79 -21.61 -5.85
C ALA A 7 -7.85 -21.94 -6.92
N VAL A 8 -8.64 -23.00 -6.71
CA VAL A 8 -9.75 -23.37 -7.60
C VAL A 8 -10.83 -22.28 -7.63
N ALA A 9 -11.22 -21.74 -6.47
CA ALA A 9 -12.22 -20.68 -6.40
C ALA A 9 -11.74 -19.38 -7.08
N VAL A 10 -10.47 -19.01 -6.91
CA VAL A 10 -9.85 -17.88 -7.62
C VAL A 10 -9.89 -18.12 -9.13
N GLY A 11 -9.39 -19.26 -9.60
CA GLY A 11 -9.37 -19.57 -11.03
C GLY A 11 -10.76 -19.63 -11.66
N TRP A 12 -11.73 -20.21 -10.95
CA TRP A 12 -13.12 -20.25 -11.41
C TRP A 12 -13.68 -18.84 -11.61
N GLY A 13 -13.62 -17.97 -10.59
CA GLY A 13 -14.18 -16.62 -10.70
C GLY A 13 -13.50 -15.78 -11.78
N LEU A 14 -12.19 -15.93 -11.98
CA LEU A 14 -11.46 -15.22 -13.04
C LEU A 14 -11.85 -15.68 -14.46
N LEU A 15 -12.20 -16.95 -14.63
CA LEU A 15 -12.62 -17.51 -15.91
C LEU A 15 -14.11 -17.27 -16.22
N THR A 16 -14.94 -16.97 -15.22
CA THR A 16 -16.41 -16.91 -15.38
C THR A 16 -17.03 -15.53 -15.19
N LEU A 17 -16.49 -14.68 -14.32
CA LEU A 17 -17.15 -13.41 -13.94
C LEU A 17 -16.81 -12.24 -14.86
N GLY A 18 -15.76 -12.35 -15.68
CA GLY A 18 -15.31 -11.27 -16.56
C GLY A 18 -14.86 -10.02 -15.78
N PHE A 19 -14.99 -8.84 -16.41
CA PHE A 19 -14.69 -7.55 -15.78
C PHE A 19 -15.87 -7.08 -14.92
N VAL A 20 -15.59 -6.47 -13.77
CA VAL A 20 -16.62 -6.00 -12.83
C VAL A 20 -17.54 -4.96 -13.47
N ALA A 21 -18.82 -5.25 -13.51
CA ALA A 21 -19.87 -4.39 -14.05
C ALA A 21 -21.00 -4.24 -13.01
N LYS A 22 -21.92 -3.30 -13.23
CA LYS A 22 -23.01 -3.03 -12.27
C LYS A 22 -23.85 -4.28 -12.00
N GLU A 23 -24.05 -5.08 -13.05
CA GLU A 23 -24.87 -6.29 -13.07
C GLU A 23 -24.19 -7.46 -12.34
N THR A 24 -22.85 -7.51 -12.35
CA THR A 24 -22.06 -8.62 -11.76
C THR A 24 -21.49 -8.31 -10.37
N ARG A 25 -21.74 -7.12 -9.82
CA ARG A 25 -21.24 -6.70 -8.49
C ARG A 25 -21.57 -7.69 -7.37
N ALA A 26 -22.82 -8.16 -7.32
CA ALA A 26 -23.25 -9.12 -6.31
C ALA A 26 -22.44 -10.42 -6.42
N ASP A 27 -22.18 -10.91 -7.64
CA ASP A 27 -21.40 -12.12 -7.87
C ASP A 27 -19.94 -11.94 -7.42
N PHE A 28 -19.35 -10.77 -7.69
CA PHE A 28 -18.02 -10.41 -7.19
C PHE A 28 -17.94 -10.38 -5.66
N VAL A 29 -18.98 -9.85 -4.98
CA VAL A 29 -19.06 -9.85 -3.51
C VAL A 29 -19.11 -11.27 -2.97
N HIS A 30 -19.99 -12.12 -3.51
CA HIS A 30 -20.12 -13.51 -3.08
C HIS A 30 -18.83 -14.31 -3.33
N TRP A 31 -18.25 -14.18 -4.53
CA TRP A 31 -17.00 -14.83 -4.91
C TRP A 31 -15.85 -14.39 -4.00
N THR A 32 -15.70 -13.09 -3.76
CA THR A 32 -14.68 -12.55 -2.85
C THR A 32 -14.87 -13.10 -1.44
N ALA A 33 -16.11 -13.14 -0.93
CA ALA A 33 -16.41 -13.71 0.38
C ALA A 33 -16.05 -15.20 0.49
N VAL A 34 -16.31 -15.99 -0.56
CA VAL A 34 -15.90 -17.40 -0.63
C VAL A 34 -14.38 -17.53 -0.59
N CYS A 35 -13.64 -16.73 -1.36
CA CYS A 35 -12.18 -16.73 -1.34
C CYS A 35 -11.62 -16.38 0.05
N TRP A 36 -12.17 -15.35 0.71
CA TRP A 36 -11.75 -15.00 2.08
C TRP A 36 -12.12 -16.08 3.11
N GLY A 37 -13.28 -16.72 2.98
CA GLY A 37 -13.68 -17.86 3.81
C GLY A 37 -12.72 -19.04 3.68
N LEU A 38 -12.39 -19.43 2.44
CA LEU A 38 -11.42 -20.49 2.16
C LEU A 38 -10.02 -20.16 2.65
N PHE A 39 -9.61 -18.90 2.52
CA PHE A 39 -8.35 -18.40 3.09
C PHE A 39 -8.31 -18.55 4.62
N VAL A 40 -9.36 -18.14 5.33
CA VAL A 40 -9.46 -18.30 6.79
C VAL A 40 -9.40 -19.78 7.17
N VAL A 41 -10.17 -20.64 6.49
CA VAL A 41 -10.13 -22.10 6.73
C VAL A 41 -8.72 -22.65 6.48
N ALA A 42 -8.04 -22.23 5.42
CA ALA A 42 -6.67 -22.66 5.13
C ALA A 42 -5.69 -22.26 6.25
N LEU A 43 -5.79 -21.03 6.76
CA LEU A 43 -4.96 -20.56 7.89
C LEU A 43 -5.24 -21.35 9.18
N LEU A 44 -6.50 -21.65 9.48
CA LEU A 44 -6.88 -22.45 10.65
C LEU A 44 -6.34 -23.88 10.57
N LEU A 45 -6.44 -24.50 9.38
CA LEU A 45 -5.89 -25.84 9.15
C LEU A 45 -4.37 -25.86 9.20
N LEU A 46 -3.69 -24.80 8.73
CA LEU A 46 -2.23 -24.69 8.77
C LEU A 46 -1.67 -24.76 10.20
N ARG A 47 -2.44 -24.35 11.21
CA ARG A 47 -2.03 -24.48 12.63
C ARG A 47 -1.78 -25.92 13.05
N ARG A 48 -2.45 -26.90 12.42
CA ARG A 48 -2.28 -28.33 12.70
C ARG A 48 -1.13 -28.98 11.93
N VAL A 49 -0.50 -28.26 11.01
CA VAL A 49 0.58 -28.78 10.16
C VAL A 49 1.90 -28.75 10.93
N PRO A 50 2.71 -29.83 10.92
CA PRO A 50 4.01 -29.84 11.60
C PRO A 50 4.99 -28.84 10.98
N ALA A 51 5.84 -28.22 11.81
CA ALA A 51 6.73 -27.14 11.41
C ALA A 51 7.61 -27.46 10.18
N ARG A 52 8.05 -28.73 10.05
CA ARG A 52 8.85 -29.22 8.92
C ARG A 52 8.17 -29.06 7.55
N ALA A 53 6.84 -29.12 7.50
CA ALA A 53 6.07 -29.05 6.25
C ALA A 53 5.55 -27.63 5.94
N VAL A 54 5.59 -26.70 6.91
CA VAL A 54 5.00 -25.36 6.77
C VAL A 54 5.64 -24.58 5.63
N THR A 55 6.97 -24.62 5.47
CA THR A 55 7.64 -23.89 4.37
C THR A 55 7.12 -24.32 3.01
N ALA A 56 7.15 -25.63 2.75
CA ALA A 56 6.78 -26.20 1.48
C ALA A 56 5.30 -25.93 1.20
N LEU A 57 4.43 -26.15 2.21
CA LEU A 57 3.01 -25.92 2.05
C LEU A 57 2.67 -24.45 1.79
N VAL A 58 3.31 -23.52 2.49
CA VAL A 58 3.10 -22.08 2.27
C VAL A 58 3.52 -21.67 0.86
N LEU A 59 4.71 -22.08 0.41
CA LEU A 59 5.21 -21.78 -0.93
C LEU A 59 4.38 -22.42 -2.04
N VAL A 60 4.05 -23.71 -1.90
CA VAL A 60 3.21 -24.43 -2.88
C VAL A 60 1.81 -23.82 -2.92
N GLY A 61 1.22 -23.49 -1.77
CA GLY A 61 -0.08 -22.80 -1.72
C GLY A 61 -0.02 -21.42 -2.37
N ALA A 62 1.05 -20.66 -2.14
CA ALA A 62 1.25 -19.36 -2.77
C ALA A 62 1.42 -19.46 -4.30
N ALA A 63 2.14 -20.48 -4.77
CA ALA A 63 2.29 -20.75 -6.19
C ALA A 63 0.97 -21.21 -6.84
N ALA A 64 0.18 -22.03 -6.14
CA ALA A 64 -1.11 -22.51 -6.64
C ALA A 64 -2.14 -21.39 -6.79
N VAL A 65 -2.33 -20.57 -5.75
CA VAL A 65 -3.24 -19.40 -5.81
C VAL A 65 -2.71 -18.40 -6.82
N GLY A 66 -1.40 -18.19 -6.86
CA GLY A 66 -0.73 -17.32 -7.82
C GLY A 66 -0.93 -17.73 -9.27
N GLY A 67 -0.72 -19.01 -9.60
CA GLY A 67 -0.97 -19.54 -10.94
C GLY A 67 -2.43 -19.41 -11.36
N ALA A 68 -3.36 -19.66 -10.43
CA ALA A 68 -4.79 -19.43 -10.68
C ALA A 68 -5.10 -17.95 -10.97
N SER A 69 -4.34 -17.02 -10.39
CA SER A 69 -4.53 -15.57 -10.55
C SER A 69 -4.05 -15.03 -11.89
N LEU A 70 -3.36 -15.85 -12.69
CA LEU A 70 -2.89 -15.52 -14.04
C LEU A 70 -3.85 -15.98 -15.15
N LEU A 71 -4.97 -16.61 -14.79
CA LEU A 71 -5.88 -17.23 -15.77
C LEU A 71 -6.75 -16.23 -16.55
N SER A 72 -6.68 -14.94 -16.23
CA SER A 72 -7.52 -13.91 -16.84
C SER A 72 -6.80 -12.55 -16.82
N PRO A 73 -7.09 -11.64 -17.77
CA PRO A 73 -6.67 -10.24 -17.68
C PRO A 73 -7.23 -9.53 -16.43
N PRO A 74 -6.78 -8.29 -16.14
CA PRO A 74 -7.34 -7.46 -15.07
C PRO A 74 -8.86 -7.35 -15.16
N ASN A 75 -9.52 -7.48 -14.02
CA ASN A 75 -10.99 -7.63 -13.95
C ASN A 75 -11.67 -6.66 -12.99
N THR A 76 -10.92 -5.85 -12.26
CA THR A 76 -11.47 -4.82 -11.36
C THR A 76 -10.82 -3.45 -11.52
N SER A 77 -9.79 -3.33 -12.36
CA SER A 77 -9.05 -2.11 -12.60
C SER A 77 -8.53 -2.03 -14.03
N THR A 78 -8.48 -0.82 -14.56
CA THR A 78 -7.89 -0.48 -15.86
C THR A 78 -6.48 0.09 -15.75
N ASP A 79 -5.98 0.36 -14.54
CA ASP A 79 -4.65 0.91 -14.29
C ASP A 79 -3.50 0.13 -14.98
N PRO A 80 -3.54 -1.21 -15.12
CA PRO A 80 -2.51 -1.95 -15.86
C PRO A 80 -2.34 -1.53 -17.31
N ALA A 81 -3.37 -0.98 -17.94
CA ALA A 81 -3.26 -0.43 -19.29
C ALA A 81 -2.39 0.84 -19.29
N ARG A 82 -2.52 1.68 -18.26
CA ARG A 82 -1.68 2.86 -18.06
C ARG A 82 -0.23 2.47 -17.78
N TYR A 83 0.00 1.49 -16.91
CA TYR A 83 1.34 0.94 -16.64
C TYR A 83 2.02 0.45 -17.91
N ALA A 84 1.28 -0.31 -18.73
CA ALA A 84 1.81 -0.81 -19.99
C ALA A 84 2.13 0.33 -20.96
N TRP A 85 1.21 1.28 -21.11
CA TRP A 85 1.34 2.44 -21.98
C TRP A 85 2.55 3.30 -21.62
N ASP A 86 2.70 3.68 -20.35
CA ASP A 86 3.81 4.53 -19.91
C ASP A 86 5.16 3.84 -20.18
N GLY A 87 5.23 2.51 -20.05
CA GLY A 87 6.40 1.73 -20.44
C GLY A 87 6.67 1.74 -21.96
N ILE A 88 5.63 1.64 -22.80
CA ILE A 88 5.74 1.67 -24.27
C ILE A 88 6.28 3.03 -24.73
N VAL A 89 5.69 4.11 -24.24
CA VAL A 89 6.11 5.49 -24.53
C VAL A 89 7.58 5.69 -24.13
N GLN A 90 7.99 5.17 -22.97
CA GLN A 90 9.39 5.25 -22.52
C GLN A 90 10.35 4.42 -23.36
N THR A 91 9.94 3.25 -23.87
CA THR A 91 10.80 2.47 -24.76
C THR A 91 11.04 3.15 -26.11
N ASP A 92 10.15 4.07 -26.51
CA ASP A 92 10.34 4.95 -27.68
C ASP A 92 11.17 6.21 -27.37
N GLY A 93 11.68 6.35 -26.13
CA GLY A 93 12.49 7.49 -25.71
C GLY A 93 11.68 8.75 -25.36
N VAL A 94 10.35 8.65 -25.32
CA VAL A 94 9.46 9.74 -24.93
C VAL A 94 9.18 9.65 -23.43
N SER A 95 9.17 10.80 -22.77
CA SER A 95 8.82 10.85 -21.35
C SER A 95 7.30 10.69 -21.15
N PRO A 96 6.84 9.86 -20.19
CA PRO A 96 5.41 9.66 -19.95
C PRO A 96 4.73 10.88 -19.28
N TYR A 97 5.52 11.88 -18.88
CA TYR A 97 5.04 13.17 -18.38
C TYR A 97 4.85 14.21 -19.49
N ALA A 98 5.36 13.96 -20.70
CA ALA A 98 5.38 14.95 -21.78
C ALA A 98 4.02 15.10 -22.47
N TYR A 99 3.32 13.99 -22.68
CA TYR A 99 2.08 13.94 -23.45
C TYR A 99 1.04 13.06 -22.75
N THR A 100 -0.24 13.35 -22.97
CA THR A 100 -1.35 12.51 -22.50
C THR A 100 -1.50 11.28 -23.41
N PRO A 101 -2.08 10.17 -22.95
CA PRO A 101 -2.31 9.01 -23.82
C PRO A 101 -3.10 9.30 -25.11
N GLU A 102 -4.03 10.26 -25.09
CA GLU A 102 -4.78 10.68 -26.29
C GLU A 102 -4.06 11.73 -27.15
N ALA A 103 -2.82 12.10 -26.80
CA ALA A 103 -2.03 13.06 -27.57
C ALA A 103 -1.72 12.55 -28.99
N GLY A 104 -1.92 13.40 -30.00
CA GLY A 104 -1.71 13.05 -31.41
C GLY A 104 -0.26 12.67 -31.73
N GLU A 105 0.69 13.19 -30.95
CA GLU A 105 2.13 12.89 -31.01
C GLU A 105 2.45 11.43 -30.71
N LEU A 106 1.59 10.75 -29.93
CA LEU A 106 1.79 9.35 -29.54
C LEU A 106 0.96 8.38 -30.39
N ARG A 107 0.29 8.85 -31.46
CA ARG A 107 -0.68 8.06 -32.23
C ARG A 107 -0.09 6.77 -32.79
N ASP A 108 1.13 6.84 -33.29
CA ASP A 108 1.80 5.70 -33.95
C ASP A 108 2.26 4.63 -32.94
N LEU A 109 2.25 4.94 -31.64
CA LEU A 109 2.63 4.02 -30.57
C LEU A 109 1.45 3.25 -29.98
N ARG A 110 0.20 3.55 -30.36
CA ARG A 110 -1.03 3.02 -29.73
C ARG A 110 -1.30 1.57 -30.15
N PRO A 111 -0.99 0.54 -29.34
CA PRO A 111 -1.31 -0.83 -29.73
C PRO A 111 -2.82 -1.07 -29.60
N GLU A 112 -3.37 -1.91 -30.48
CA GLU A 112 -4.83 -2.15 -30.55
C GLU A 112 -5.43 -2.69 -29.25
N TRP A 113 -4.68 -3.47 -28.47
CA TRP A 113 -5.15 -4.03 -27.21
C TRP A 113 -5.29 -2.98 -26.08
N ILE A 114 -4.59 -1.84 -26.20
CA ILE A 114 -4.77 -0.67 -25.33
C ILE A 114 -5.73 0.33 -25.98
N PHE A 115 -5.66 0.53 -27.30
CA PHE A 115 -6.47 1.47 -28.07
C PHE A 115 -7.27 0.76 -29.16
N PRO A 116 -8.36 0.05 -28.81
CA PRO A 116 -9.14 -0.69 -29.79
C PRO A 116 -9.87 0.26 -30.75
N PRO A 117 -10.22 -0.19 -31.96
CA PRO A 117 -10.99 0.62 -32.89
C PRO A 117 -12.38 0.93 -32.33
N ALA A 118 -12.89 2.12 -32.67
CA ALA A 118 -14.27 2.48 -32.37
C ALA A 118 -15.24 1.67 -33.25
N ALA A 119 -16.36 1.25 -32.67
CA ALA A 119 -17.43 0.59 -33.43
C ALA A 119 -18.45 1.62 -33.91
N GLU A 120 -18.89 1.50 -35.17
CA GLU A 120 -19.98 2.31 -35.70
C GLU A 120 -21.33 1.84 -35.16
N PHE A 121 -22.26 2.78 -34.97
CA PHE A 121 -23.67 2.50 -34.69
C PHE A 121 -24.56 3.59 -35.29
N THR A 122 -25.76 3.23 -35.73
CA THR A 122 -26.74 4.19 -36.24
C THR A 122 -27.53 4.80 -35.09
N ARG A 123 -27.57 6.13 -35.00
CA ARG A 123 -28.42 6.86 -34.05
C ARG A 123 -29.87 6.92 -34.51
N ASP A 124 -30.77 7.28 -33.62
CA ASP A 124 -32.21 7.43 -33.90
C ASP A 124 -32.49 8.49 -34.99
N ASP A 125 -31.58 9.44 -35.19
CA ASP A 125 -31.64 10.48 -36.24
C ASP A 125 -31.08 10.03 -37.60
N GLY A 126 -30.65 8.77 -37.73
CA GLY A 126 -30.05 8.20 -38.94
C GLY A 126 -28.57 8.52 -39.14
N THR A 127 -27.94 9.27 -38.24
CA THR A 127 -26.49 9.56 -38.31
C THR A 127 -25.67 8.39 -37.77
N ILE A 128 -24.46 8.19 -38.32
CA ILE A 128 -23.50 7.22 -37.79
C ILE A 128 -22.77 7.84 -36.59
N GLY A 129 -22.82 7.13 -35.46
CA GLY A 129 -22.06 7.42 -34.26
C GLY A 129 -20.93 6.41 -34.05
N LEU A 130 -19.93 6.82 -33.29
CA LEU A 130 -18.85 5.95 -32.83
C LEU A 130 -19.06 5.63 -31.36
N ARG A 131 -18.99 4.35 -31.01
CA ARG A 131 -19.05 3.85 -29.64
C ARG A 131 -17.76 3.11 -29.28
N CYS A 132 -17.32 3.34 -28.05
CA CYS A 132 -16.23 2.61 -27.43
C CYS A 132 -16.84 1.57 -26.49
N GLY A 133 -16.64 0.29 -26.76
CA GLY A 133 -17.17 -0.78 -25.92
C GLY A 133 -16.67 -2.15 -26.36
N GLN A 134 -16.32 -2.98 -25.39
CA GLN A 134 -15.98 -4.39 -25.57
C GLN A 134 -16.60 -5.20 -24.43
N GLU A 135 -16.99 -6.44 -24.71
CA GLU A 135 -17.62 -7.31 -23.70
C GLU A 135 -16.65 -7.73 -22.58
N THR A 136 -15.36 -7.82 -22.89
CA THR A 136 -14.36 -8.45 -22.03
C THR A 136 -13.59 -7.47 -21.13
N ARG A 137 -13.69 -6.16 -21.37
CA ARG A 137 -12.94 -5.14 -20.63
C ARG A 137 -13.61 -3.78 -20.66
N GLN A 138 -13.33 -2.97 -19.64
CA GLN A 138 -13.77 -1.58 -19.60
C GLN A 138 -12.95 -0.74 -20.58
N ILE A 139 -13.65 -0.11 -21.53
CA ILE A 139 -13.07 0.81 -22.52
C ILE A 139 -13.63 2.21 -22.27
N HIS A 140 -12.72 3.18 -22.25
CA HIS A 140 -12.98 4.60 -22.12
C HIS A 140 -12.96 5.27 -23.49
N ARG A 141 -13.61 6.43 -23.56
CA ARG A 141 -13.63 7.28 -24.75
C ARG A 141 -12.82 8.54 -24.45
N GLY A 142 -11.86 8.84 -25.32
CA GLY A 142 -11.09 10.07 -25.39
C GLY A 142 -11.17 10.69 -26.79
N TYR A 143 -10.36 11.73 -27.01
CA TYR A 143 -10.28 12.43 -28.29
C TYR A 143 -8.83 12.72 -28.65
N ASP A 144 -8.45 12.41 -29.88
CA ASP A 144 -7.11 12.71 -30.36
C ASP A 144 -6.90 14.23 -30.41
N THR A 145 -5.93 14.75 -29.66
CA THR A 145 -5.72 16.21 -29.57
C THR A 145 -5.24 16.84 -30.87
N GLY A 146 -4.69 16.05 -31.80
CA GLY A 146 -4.23 16.53 -33.11
C GLY A 146 -5.32 16.54 -34.18
N THR A 147 -6.20 15.54 -34.22
CA THR A 147 -7.25 15.43 -35.25
C THR A 147 -8.66 15.72 -34.75
N GLY A 148 -8.91 15.62 -33.44
CA GLY A 148 -10.24 15.67 -32.83
C GLY A 148 -11.03 14.36 -32.95
N ASP A 149 -10.44 13.31 -33.51
CA ASP A 149 -11.10 12.03 -33.73
C ASP A 149 -11.34 11.28 -32.41
N VAL A 150 -12.36 10.42 -32.40
CA VAL A 150 -12.65 9.57 -31.24
C VAL A 150 -11.54 8.54 -31.05
N VAL A 151 -11.00 8.47 -29.83
CA VAL A 151 -10.03 7.46 -29.42
C VAL A 151 -10.68 6.57 -28.36
N CYS A 152 -10.81 5.27 -28.64
CA CYS A 152 -11.21 4.30 -27.62
C CYS A 152 -9.97 3.74 -26.95
N THR A 153 -9.99 3.58 -25.62
CA THR A 153 -8.81 3.14 -24.87
C THR A 153 -9.16 2.39 -23.59
N ALA A 154 -8.37 1.38 -23.24
CA ALA A 154 -8.42 0.71 -21.96
C ALA A 154 -7.84 1.55 -20.81
N ILE A 155 -7.24 2.71 -21.10
CA ILE A 155 -6.65 3.61 -20.10
C ILE A 155 -7.74 4.49 -19.48
N ASN A 156 -7.79 4.55 -18.15
CA ASN A 156 -8.59 5.56 -17.45
C ASN A 156 -7.91 6.94 -17.52
N ARG A 157 -8.71 8.01 -17.54
CA ARG A 157 -8.22 9.40 -17.67
C ARG A 157 -7.19 9.54 -18.81
N PRO A 158 -7.54 9.21 -20.06
CA PRO A 158 -6.64 9.36 -21.20
C PRO A 158 -6.24 10.82 -21.47
N GLU A 159 -6.96 11.78 -20.92
CA GLU A 159 -6.79 13.22 -21.08
C GLU A 159 -5.73 13.86 -20.16
N VAL A 160 -5.06 13.08 -19.30
CA VAL A 160 -4.04 13.59 -18.37
C VAL A 160 -2.72 12.82 -18.50
N PRO A 161 -1.55 13.40 -18.19
CA PRO A 161 -0.26 12.70 -18.20
C PRO A 161 -0.16 11.69 -17.04
N THR A 162 0.92 10.90 -16.99
CA THR A 162 1.14 9.96 -15.89
C THR A 162 1.11 10.65 -14.51
N ILE A 163 0.69 9.91 -13.50
CA ILE A 163 0.80 10.28 -12.08
C ILE A 163 1.94 9.52 -11.39
N TYR A 164 2.48 8.49 -12.03
CA TYR A 164 3.34 7.53 -11.37
C TYR A 164 4.74 8.11 -11.17
N PRO A 165 5.35 7.96 -9.98
CA PRO A 165 6.73 8.38 -9.75
C PRO A 165 7.80 7.48 -10.42
N PRO A 166 9.06 7.93 -10.50
CA PRO A 166 10.13 7.30 -11.30
C PRO A 166 10.45 5.82 -11.07
N THR A 167 10.27 5.25 -9.87
CA THR A 167 10.49 3.81 -9.67
C THR A 167 9.37 2.98 -10.29
N ALA A 168 8.13 3.48 -10.27
CA ALA A 168 7.04 2.86 -11.00
C ALA A 168 7.29 2.97 -12.51
N GLU A 169 7.70 4.14 -12.99
CA GLU A 169 8.04 4.34 -14.40
C GLU A 169 9.20 3.45 -14.87
N LEU A 170 10.26 3.32 -14.06
CA LEU A 170 11.37 2.40 -14.34
C LEU A 170 10.88 0.93 -14.37
N TYR A 171 9.93 0.57 -13.51
CA TYR A 171 9.34 -0.76 -13.50
C TYR A 171 8.52 -1.02 -14.78
N PHE A 172 7.71 -0.06 -15.22
CA PHE A 172 6.93 -0.14 -16.45
C PHE A 172 7.82 -0.23 -17.69
N TRP A 173 8.82 0.66 -17.78
CA TRP A 173 9.83 0.63 -18.82
C TRP A 173 10.58 -0.70 -18.85
N ALA A 174 11.03 -1.21 -17.69
CA ALA A 174 11.81 -2.45 -17.64
C ALA A 174 11.00 -3.66 -18.14
N VAL A 175 9.70 -3.70 -17.84
CA VAL A 175 8.81 -4.73 -18.40
C VAL A 175 8.74 -4.60 -19.91
N ARG A 176 8.47 -3.40 -20.43
CA ARG A 176 8.27 -3.16 -21.87
C ARG A 176 9.55 -3.29 -22.69
N ALA A 177 10.70 -2.95 -22.13
CA ALA A 177 12.00 -3.14 -22.75
C ALA A 177 12.33 -4.63 -23.01
N VAL A 178 11.72 -5.54 -22.23
CA VAL A 178 11.93 -7.00 -22.38
C VAL A 178 10.90 -7.62 -23.33
N VAL A 179 9.62 -7.25 -23.22
CA VAL A 179 8.53 -7.94 -23.92
C VAL A 179 7.97 -7.19 -25.13
N GLY A 180 8.33 -5.93 -25.32
CA GLY A 180 7.78 -5.06 -26.35
C GLY A 180 6.35 -4.57 -26.09
N PRO A 181 5.75 -3.86 -27.06
CA PRO A 181 4.43 -3.23 -26.94
C PRO A 181 3.25 -4.20 -27.12
N ASP A 182 3.44 -5.32 -27.83
CA ASP A 182 2.34 -6.22 -28.22
C ASP A 182 1.94 -7.20 -27.12
N ALA A 183 2.84 -7.49 -26.18
CA ALA A 183 2.52 -8.34 -25.05
C ALA A 183 1.48 -7.62 -24.17
N GLU A 184 0.32 -8.23 -23.91
CA GLU A 184 -0.74 -7.56 -23.14
C GLU A 184 -0.40 -7.44 -21.63
N PHE A 185 -1.32 -7.86 -20.75
CA PHE A 185 -1.18 -7.70 -19.30
C PHE A 185 -0.29 -8.77 -18.63
N ALA A 186 -0.15 -9.95 -19.25
CA ALA A 186 0.53 -11.10 -18.66
C ALA A 186 1.95 -10.81 -18.12
N PRO A 187 2.82 -10.02 -18.77
CA PRO A 187 4.14 -9.69 -18.24
C PRO A 187 4.10 -9.00 -16.87
N LEU A 188 3.18 -8.04 -16.68
CA LEU A 188 2.99 -7.35 -15.40
C LEU A 188 2.45 -8.30 -14.33
N GLN A 189 1.49 -9.15 -14.68
CA GLN A 189 0.90 -10.13 -13.76
C GLN A 189 1.93 -11.17 -13.31
N VAL A 190 2.73 -11.70 -14.24
CA VAL A 190 3.81 -12.68 -13.95
C VAL A 190 4.85 -12.06 -13.03
N LEU A 191 5.28 -10.82 -13.28
CA LEU A 191 6.23 -10.14 -12.41
C LEU A 191 5.63 -9.84 -11.02
N GLY A 192 4.34 -9.50 -10.95
CA GLY A 192 3.56 -9.45 -9.72
C GLY A 192 3.62 -10.76 -8.94
N LEU A 193 3.39 -11.90 -9.61
CA LEU A 193 3.48 -13.22 -8.99
C LEU A 193 4.90 -13.52 -8.47
N VAL A 194 5.93 -13.21 -9.25
CA VAL A 194 7.33 -13.37 -8.82
C VAL A 194 7.59 -12.56 -7.55
N MET A 195 7.13 -11.31 -7.48
CA MET A 195 7.24 -10.48 -6.28
C MET A 195 6.50 -11.08 -5.08
N VAL A 196 5.30 -11.62 -5.26
CA VAL A 196 4.53 -12.27 -4.19
C VAL A 196 5.25 -13.52 -3.66
N LEU A 197 5.77 -14.37 -4.54
CA LEU A 197 6.50 -15.58 -4.16
C LEU A 197 7.83 -15.27 -3.46
N ALA A 198 8.60 -14.32 -4.01
CA ALA A 198 9.85 -13.86 -3.41
C ALA A 198 9.61 -13.25 -2.01
N THR A 199 8.53 -12.46 -1.86
CA THR A 199 8.14 -11.89 -0.57
C THR A 199 7.68 -12.96 0.41
N THR A 200 6.95 -13.96 -0.05
CA THR A 200 6.56 -15.12 0.78
C THR A 200 7.79 -15.85 1.30
N ALA A 201 8.79 -16.11 0.45
CA ALA A 201 10.05 -16.71 0.85
C ALA A 201 10.83 -15.81 1.83
N ALA A 202 10.91 -14.51 1.57
CA ALA A 202 11.57 -13.55 2.45
C ALA A 202 10.93 -13.51 3.84
N LEU A 203 9.59 -13.49 3.94
CA LEU A 203 8.85 -13.55 5.20
C LEU A 203 9.13 -14.87 5.94
N LEU A 204 9.09 -16.01 5.23
CA LEU A 204 9.43 -17.32 5.81
C LEU A 204 10.84 -17.37 6.39
N VAL A 205 11.82 -16.75 5.74
CA VAL A 205 13.21 -16.64 6.23
C VAL A 205 13.29 -15.67 7.41
N ALA A 206 12.65 -14.50 7.30
CA ALA A 206 12.69 -13.47 8.33
C ALA A 206 12.04 -13.93 9.64
N LEU A 207 10.88 -14.59 9.57
CA LEU A 207 10.18 -15.15 10.73
C LEU A 207 11.04 -16.19 11.43
N ARG A 208 11.64 -17.15 10.68
CA ARG A 208 12.49 -18.19 11.26
C ARG A 208 13.75 -17.65 11.93
N ARG A 209 14.44 -16.72 11.28
CA ARG A 209 15.65 -16.11 11.85
C ARG A 209 15.38 -15.35 13.16
N ARG A 210 14.13 -14.96 13.39
CA ARG A 210 13.66 -14.28 14.60
C ARG A 210 13.00 -15.22 15.61
N GLY A 211 12.97 -16.53 15.35
CA GLY A 211 12.28 -17.50 16.20
C GLY A 211 10.75 -17.33 16.23
N LEU A 212 10.16 -16.64 15.25
CA LEU A 212 8.72 -16.45 15.12
C LEU A 212 8.09 -17.59 14.32
N ASP A 213 6.78 -17.82 14.50
CA ASP A 213 6.06 -18.88 13.79
C ASP A 213 6.04 -18.60 12.26
N PRO A 214 6.66 -19.45 11.41
CA PRO A 214 6.69 -19.26 9.97
C PRO A 214 5.31 -19.37 9.31
N ARG A 215 4.30 -19.92 10.01
CA ARG A 215 2.92 -19.98 9.50
C ARG A 215 2.34 -18.59 9.22
N TRP A 216 2.83 -17.54 9.89
CA TRP A 216 2.36 -16.18 9.63
C TRP A 216 2.68 -15.67 8.23
N ALA A 217 3.67 -16.24 7.53
CA ALA A 217 3.92 -15.92 6.13
C ALA A 217 2.70 -16.24 5.23
N ALA A 218 1.84 -17.17 5.63
CA ALA A 218 0.60 -17.47 4.91
C ALA A 218 -0.41 -16.30 4.93
N LEU A 219 -0.34 -15.39 5.92
CA LEU A 219 -1.16 -14.18 5.95
C LEU A 219 -0.86 -13.23 4.77
N TRP A 220 0.32 -13.37 4.17
CA TRP A 220 0.68 -12.73 2.90
C TRP A 220 0.46 -13.70 1.74
N GLY A 221 1.14 -14.84 1.78
CA GLY A 221 1.28 -15.74 0.64
C GLY A 221 -0.01 -16.45 0.23
N TRP A 222 -1.09 -16.42 1.02
CA TRP A 222 -2.39 -16.98 0.62
C TRP A 222 -3.51 -15.92 0.65
N CYS A 223 -3.20 -14.65 0.90
CA CYS A 223 -4.20 -13.60 1.07
C CYS A 223 -4.89 -13.28 -0.26
N PRO A 224 -6.23 -13.41 -0.36
CA PRO A 224 -6.96 -13.14 -1.62
C PRO A 224 -6.65 -11.76 -2.20
N LEU A 225 -6.56 -10.72 -1.36
CA LEU A 225 -6.22 -9.36 -1.77
C LEU A 225 -4.84 -9.26 -2.48
N VAL A 226 -3.83 -9.96 -1.96
CA VAL A 226 -2.46 -9.90 -2.51
C VAL A 226 -2.46 -10.37 -3.96
N TYR A 227 -3.29 -11.37 -4.26
CA TYR A 227 -3.43 -11.93 -5.59
C TYR A 227 -4.38 -11.13 -6.49
N SER A 228 -5.56 -10.74 -6.00
CA SER A 228 -6.50 -9.95 -6.80
C SER A 228 -5.88 -8.61 -7.21
N GLU A 229 -5.26 -7.90 -6.26
CA GLU A 229 -4.74 -6.55 -6.51
C GLU A 229 -3.33 -6.56 -7.06
N GLY A 230 -2.45 -7.40 -6.52
CA GLY A 230 -1.03 -7.39 -6.88
C GLY A 230 -0.65 -8.27 -8.08
N VAL A 231 -1.44 -9.31 -8.36
CA VAL A 231 -1.19 -10.23 -9.49
C VAL A 231 -2.19 -9.97 -10.60
N THR A 232 -3.47 -10.32 -10.42
CA THR A 232 -4.48 -10.21 -11.48
C THR A 232 -4.63 -8.77 -11.98
N ASN A 233 -4.78 -7.81 -11.07
CA ASN A 233 -4.91 -6.39 -11.42
C ASN A 233 -3.56 -5.63 -11.38
N SER A 234 -2.43 -6.32 -11.17
CA SER A 234 -1.06 -5.80 -11.33
C SER A 234 -0.79 -4.42 -10.69
N HIS A 235 -1.46 -4.07 -9.59
CA HIS A 235 -1.31 -2.75 -8.98
C HIS A 235 0.13 -2.54 -8.51
N VAL A 236 0.72 -1.42 -8.93
CA VAL A 236 2.11 -1.06 -8.62
C VAL A 236 2.37 -0.86 -7.12
N ASP A 237 1.31 -0.69 -6.33
CA ASP A 237 1.33 -0.68 -4.86
C ASP A 237 2.02 -1.94 -4.27
N LEU A 238 1.96 -3.08 -4.98
CA LEU A 238 2.70 -4.28 -4.63
C LEU A 238 4.21 -4.01 -4.56
N LEU A 239 4.78 -3.36 -5.59
CA LEU A 239 6.19 -3.01 -5.64
C LEU A 239 6.57 -2.10 -4.46
N GLY A 240 5.74 -1.10 -4.17
CA GLY A 240 5.90 -0.23 -3.00
C GLY A 240 5.95 -1.02 -1.68
N GLY A 241 4.98 -1.93 -1.46
CA GLY A 241 4.93 -2.78 -0.27
C GLY A 241 6.15 -3.69 -0.12
N VAL A 242 6.61 -4.30 -1.21
CA VAL A 242 7.81 -5.16 -1.25
C VAL A 242 9.06 -4.37 -0.90
N LEU A 243 9.23 -3.17 -1.47
CA LEU A 243 10.38 -2.31 -1.20
C LEU A 243 10.39 -1.79 0.25
N VAL A 244 9.23 -1.48 0.83
CA VAL A 244 9.15 -1.12 2.26
C VAL A 244 9.51 -2.31 3.15
N LEU A 245 9.03 -3.53 2.85
CA LEU A 245 9.45 -4.72 3.59
C LEU A 245 10.97 -4.91 3.51
N ALA A 246 11.55 -4.79 2.32
CA ALA A 246 13.00 -4.87 2.10
C ALA A 246 13.75 -3.80 2.91
N ALA A 247 13.29 -2.54 2.87
CA ALA A 247 13.84 -1.45 3.66
C ALA A 247 13.84 -1.78 5.16
N SER A 248 12.73 -2.30 5.66
CA SER A 248 12.54 -2.67 7.06
C SER A 248 13.47 -3.82 7.49
N LEU A 249 13.66 -4.83 6.64
CA LEU A 249 14.58 -5.93 6.87
C LEU A 249 16.04 -5.45 6.88
N LEU A 250 16.40 -4.50 6.01
CA LEU A 250 17.74 -3.91 5.97
C LEU A 250 18.01 -3.01 7.19
N VAL A 251 17.04 -2.17 7.59
CA VAL A 251 17.17 -1.29 8.76
C VAL A 251 17.30 -2.11 10.05
N SER A 252 16.44 -3.12 10.25
CA SER A 252 16.48 -4.01 11.43
C SER A 252 17.75 -4.86 11.51
N THR A 253 18.47 -5.05 10.40
CA THR A 253 19.80 -5.71 10.37
C THR A 253 20.95 -4.70 10.36
N ARG A 254 20.69 -3.46 10.78
CA ARG A 254 21.65 -2.34 10.88
C ARG A 254 22.22 -1.83 9.55
N ARG A 255 21.74 -2.32 8.41
CA ARG A 255 22.12 -1.86 7.04
C ARG A 255 21.34 -0.60 6.64
N ARG A 256 21.41 0.45 7.47
CA ARG A 256 20.52 1.62 7.39
C ARG A 256 20.61 2.42 6.09
N TRP A 257 21.78 2.54 5.48
CA TRP A 257 21.94 3.19 4.17
C TRP A 257 21.17 2.46 3.07
N ARG A 258 21.34 1.13 2.99
CA ARG A 258 20.60 0.30 2.03
C ARG A 258 19.10 0.31 2.31
N GLY A 259 18.72 0.35 3.60
CA GLY A 259 17.34 0.52 4.01
C GLY A 259 16.75 1.87 3.58
N GLY A 260 17.52 2.96 3.70
CA GLY A 260 17.15 4.28 3.18
C GLY A 260 16.96 4.28 1.68
N ILE A 261 17.90 3.70 0.91
CA ILE A 261 17.80 3.56 -0.55
C ILE A 261 16.50 2.81 -0.94
N ALA A 262 16.23 1.67 -0.30
CA ALA A 262 15.02 0.90 -0.56
C ALA A 262 13.73 1.67 -0.19
N LEU A 263 13.75 2.45 0.91
CA LEU A 263 12.62 3.31 1.29
C LEU A 263 12.43 4.45 0.27
N GLY A 264 13.51 5.08 -0.21
CA GLY A 264 13.46 6.11 -1.25
C GLY A 264 12.85 5.59 -2.55
N ALA A 265 13.27 4.39 -2.99
CA ALA A 265 12.68 3.72 -4.14
C ALA A 265 11.20 3.34 -3.91
N ALA A 266 10.83 2.92 -2.71
CA ALA A 266 9.42 2.67 -2.37
C ALA A 266 8.58 3.94 -2.47
N ILE A 267 9.06 5.06 -1.90
CA ILE A 267 8.39 6.37 -1.98
C ILE A 267 8.30 6.82 -3.44
N ALA A 268 9.37 6.63 -4.22
CA ALA A 268 9.39 6.89 -5.67
C ALA A 268 8.65 5.82 -6.49
N THR A 269 7.93 4.88 -5.87
CA THR A 269 6.98 4.00 -6.56
C THR A 269 5.58 4.61 -6.52
N LYS A 270 5.15 5.12 -5.34
CA LYS A 270 3.83 5.72 -5.16
C LYS A 270 3.70 6.45 -3.81
N LEU A 271 4.44 7.53 -3.55
CA LEU A 271 4.49 8.43 -2.38
C LEU A 271 4.08 7.90 -0.98
N ILE A 272 2.88 7.34 -0.85
CA ILE A 272 2.27 6.59 0.27
C ILE A 272 3.24 5.71 1.07
N PRO A 273 4.21 4.96 0.51
CA PRO A 273 5.22 4.24 1.28
C PRO A 273 5.97 5.08 2.32
N VAL A 274 5.99 6.41 2.20
CA VAL A 274 6.53 7.33 3.22
C VAL A 274 5.89 7.14 4.60
N ILE A 275 4.63 6.68 4.65
CA ILE A 275 3.89 6.40 5.89
C ILE A 275 4.65 5.38 6.76
N ALA A 276 5.43 4.47 6.17
CA ALA A 276 6.20 3.48 6.91
C ALA A 276 7.48 4.03 7.56
N ALA A 277 7.90 5.26 7.22
CA ALA A 277 9.16 5.84 7.64
C ALA A 277 9.32 6.02 9.16
N PRO A 278 8.33 6.53 9.94
CA PRO A 278 8.54 6.86 11.35
C PRO A 278 9.12 5.72 12.20
N ALA A 279 8.71 4.49 11.93
CA ALA A 279 9.19 3.28 12.62
C ALA A 279 10.67 2.95 12.31
N LEU A 280 11.21 3.45 11.19
CA LEU A 280 12.57 3.20 10.72
C LEU A 280 13.58 4.28 11.14
N LEU A 281 13.11 5.39 11.73
CA LEU A 281 13.91 6.60 11.98
C LEU A 281 14.52 6.68 13.39
N ARG A 282 14.50 5.60 14.16
CA ARG A 282 15.07 5.61 15.51
C ARG A 282 16.60 5.36 15.52
N ARG A 283 17.30 6.01 16.45
CA ARG A 283 18.78 6.00 16.67
C ARG A 283 19.63 6.68 15.59
N GLN A 284 19.58 6.24 14.34
CA GLN A 284 20.40 6.80 13.24
C GLN A 284 19.53 7.25 12.05
N PRO A 285 18.59 8.20 12.26
CA PRO A 285 17.66 8.65 11.24
C PRO A 285 18.35 9.17 9.99
N HIS A 286 19.46 9.91 10.15
CA HIS A 286 20.16 10.54 9.02
C HIS A 286 20.54 9.55 7.91
N LYS A 287 20.95 8.32 8.23
CA LYS A 287 21.34 7.33 7.20
C LYS A 287 20.15 6.86 6.37
N VAL A 288 18.99 6.72 7.01
CA VAL A 288 17.75 6.31 6.35
C VAL A 288 17.20 7.48 5.55
N ILE A 289 17.14 8.67 6.16
CA ILE A 289 16.63 9.90 5.53
C ILE A 289 17.47 10.28 4.32
N VAL A 290 18.80 10.40 4.47
CA VAL A 290 19.68 10.78 3.35
C VAL A 290 19.63 9.72 2.26
N GLY A 291 19.66 8.43 2.60
CA GLY A 291 19.51 7.36 1.62
C GLY A 291 18.19 7.47 0.84
N ALA A 292 17.07 7.71 1.53
CA ALA A 292 15.76 7.81 0.91
C ALA A 292 15.64 9.07 0.04
N VAL A 293 16.04 10.23 0.55
CA VAL A 293 15.97 11.51 -0.16
C VAL A 293 16.87 11.51 -1.38
N VAL A 294 18.11 11.05 -1.26
CA VAL A 294 19.05 10.98 -2.39
C VAL A 294 18.53 10.02 -3.45
N THR A 295 18.06 8.82 -3.08
CA THR A 295 17.49 7.89 -4.07
C THR A 295 16.25 8.48 -4.75
N PHE A 296 15.32 9.07 -3.99
CA PHE A 296 14.15 9.72 -4.55
C PHE A 296 14.53 10.82 -5.54
N ALA A 297 15.43 11.74 -5.13
CA ALA A 297 15.88 12.84 -5.97
C ALA A 297 16.60 12.37 -7.24
N VAL A 298 17.55 11.44 -7.11
CA VAL A 298 18.34 10.91 -8.24
C VAL A 298 17.43 10.26 -9.28
N LEU A 299 16.39 9.52 -8.85
CA LEU A 299 15.45 8.89 -9.76
C LEU A 299 14.61 9.91 -10.55
N TYR A 300 14.34 11.09 -9.98
CA TYR A 300 13.62 12.16 -10.69
C TYR A 300 14.51 12.94 -11.67
N VAL A 301 15.84 12.94 -11.51
CA VAL A 301 16.75 13.75 -12.34
C VAL A 301 16.52 13.55 -13.85
N PRO A 302 16.44 12.32 -14.40
CA PRO A 302 16.24 12.15 -15.85
C PRO A 302 14.95 12.78 -16.36
N TYR A 303 13.86 12.66 -15.59
CA TYR A 303 12.56 13.20 -15.95
C TYR A 303 12.49 14.72 -15.82
N VAL A 304 13.13 15.29 -14.80
CA VAL A 304 13.21 16.76 -14.64
C VAL A 304 14.06 17.37 -15.76
N VAL A 305 15.16 16.71 -16.14
CA VAL A 305 16.00 17.17 -17.26
C VAL A 305 15.25 17.09 -18.59
N SER A 306 14.42 16.07 -18.81
CA SER A 306 13.69 15.90 -20.08
C SER A 306 12.40 16.71 -20.18
N THR A 307 11.64 16.87 -19.09
CA THR A 307 10.28 17.45 -19.10
C THR A 307 10.05 18.57 -18.08
N GLY A 308 11.09 18.97 -17.34
CA GLY A 308 11.00 20.08 -16.39
C GLY A 308 10.02 19.81 -15.25
N ILE A 309 9.14 20.78 -14.98
CA ILE A 309 8.16 20.67 -13.88
C ILE A 309 6.97 19.76 -14.21
N ALA A 310 6.82 19.33 -15.47
CA ALA A 310 5.74 18.43 -15.88
C ALA A 310 5.80 17.06 -15.17
N VAL A 311 6.94 16.72 -14.54
CA VAL A 311 7.11 15.54 -13.68
C VAL A 311 6.16 15.47 -12.48
N LEU A 312 5.53 16.59 -12.11
CA LEU A 312 4.43 16.58 -11.12
C LEU A 312 3.22 15.81 -11.66
N GLY A 313 3.07 15.73 -12.99
CA GLY A 313 2.06 14.94 -13.67
C GLY A 313 0.65 15.28 -13.22
N TYR A 314 -0.19 14.27 -13.11
CA TYR A 314 -1.58 14.42 -12.66
C TYR A 314 -1.73 14.55 -11.12
N LEU A 315 -0.65 14.62 -10.34
CA LEU A 315 -0.72 14.65 -8.87
C LEU A 315 -1.61 15.78 -8.31
N PRO A 316 -1.52 17.04 -8.77
CA PRO A 316 -2.39 18.11 -8.26
C PRO A 316 -3.88 17.86 -8.54
N GLY A 317 -4.19 17.40 -9.77
CA GLY A 317 -5.57 17.06 -10.16
C GLY A 317 -6.12 15.89 -9.36
N TYR A 318 -5.30 14.88 -9.09
CA TYR A 318 -5.67 13.73 -8.27
C TYR A 318 -6.00 14.11 -6.83
N LEU A 319 -5.24 15.02 -6.20
CA LEU A 319 -5.53 15.49 -4.84
C LEU A 319 -6.90 16.17 -4.76
N THR A 320 -7.25 16.94 -5.79
CA THR A 320 -8.56 17.59 -5.93
C THR A 320 -9.67 16.56 -6.13
N GLU A 321 -9.53 15.66 -7.10
CA GLU A 321 -10.53 14.64 -7.46
C GLU A 321 -10.86 13.69 -6.29
N GLU A 322 -9.84 13.38 -5.50
CA GLU A 322 -9.98 12.47 -4.37
C GLU A 322 -10.55 13.13 -3.12
N GLY A 323 -10.73 14.45 -3.11
CA GLY A 323 -11.33 15.19 -1.99
C GLY A 323 -10.39 15.41 -0.82
N TYR A 324 -9.09 15.56 -1.07
CA TYR A 324 -8.13 15.93 -0.01
C TYR A 324 -8.29 17.40 0.42
N GLU A 325 -8.72 18.27 -0.49
CA GLU A 325 -8.86 19.71 -0.25
C GLU A 325 -10.14 20.06 0.52
N ASP A 326 -11.25 19.36 0.23
CA ASP A 326 -12.55 19.60 0.84
C ASP A 326 -12.87 18.64 2.01
N GLY A 327 -12.03 17.62 2.23
CA GLY A 327 -12.19 16.65 3.31
C GLY A 327 -13.19 15.53 3.04
N SER A 328 -13.85 15.52 1.88
CA SER A 328 -14.88 14.54 1.51
C SER A 328 -14.34 13.10 1.42
N ARG A 329 -13.03 12.93 1.28
CA ARG A 329 -12.35 11.63 1.29
C ARG A 329 -12.44 10.90 2.62
N PHE A 330 -12.44 11.64 3.73
CA PHE A 330 -12.22 11.08 5.06
C PHE A 330 -13.50 10.48 5.63
N ALA A 331 -13.90 9.32 5.10
CA ALA A 331 -15.21 8.72 5.34
C ALA A 331 -15.58 8.60 6.82
N LEU A 332 -14.66 8.16 7.68
CA LEU A 332 -14.92 8.06 9.12
C LEU A 332 -14.89 9.42 9.82
N VAL A 333 -13.91 10.27 9.53
CA VAL A 333 -13.72 11.55 10.25
C VAL A 333 -14.85 12.53 9.94
N SER A 334 -15.24 12.64 8.66
CA SER A 334 -16.38 13.45 8.20
C SER A 334 -17.73 13.03 8.79
N ALA A 335 -17.82 11.87 9.47
CA ALA A 335 -19.05 11.48 10.19
C ALA A 335 -19.20 12.20 11.53
N TRP A 336 -18.12 12.76 12.09
CA TRP A 336 -18.08 13.29 13.46
C TRP A 336 -17.64 14.74 13.55
N VAL A 337 -17.00 15.28 12.51
CA VAL A 337 -16.56 16.68 12.45
C VAL A 337 -17.01 17.33 11.14
N PRO A 338 -17.21 18.66 11.13
CA PRO A 338 -17.47 19.39 9.89
C PRO A 338 -16.32 19.22 8.89
N ASP A 339 -16.62 19.29 7.59
CA ASP A 339 -15.66 19.04 6.50
C ASP A 339 -14.39 19.91 6.62
N ALA A 340 -14.53 21.19 7.00
CA ALA A 340 -13.42 22.11 7.24
C ALA A 340 -12.42 21.63 8.32
N TRP A 341 -12.86 20.75 9.24
CA TRP A 341 -12.03 20.19 10.29
C TRP A 341 -11.54 18.77 9.98
N ALA A 342 -12.06 18.11 8.94
CA ALA A 342 -11.70 16.73 8.63
C ALA A 342 -10.20 16.60 8.31
N THR A 343 -9.67 17.44 7.42
CA THR A 343 -8.24 17.42 7.06
C THR A 343 -7.32 17.71 8.26
N PRO A 344 -7.50 18.79 9.05
CA PRO A 344 -6.71 19.03 10.26
C PRO A 344 -6.75 17.88 11.26
N VAL A 345 -7.92 17.27 11.49
CA VAL A 345 -8.07 16.13 12.41
C VAL A 345 -7.30 14.91 11.91
N VAL A 346 -7.37 14.58 10.62
CA VAL A 346 -6.61 13.47 10.04
C VAL A 346 -5.11 13.72 10.14
N VAL A 347 -4.64 14.94 9.81
CA VAL A 347 -3.23 15.32 9.96
C VAL A 347 -2.77 15.16 11.41
N LEU A 348 -3.58 15.59 12.37
CA LEU A 348 -3.28 15.42 13.80
C LEU A 348 -3.20 13.94 14.19
N VAL A 349 -4.18 13.12 13.80
CA VAL A 349 -4.20 11.67 14.12
C VAL A 349 -2.99 10.96 13.53
N VAL A 350 -2.67 11.22 12.26
CA VAL A 350 -1.52 10.62 11.58
C VAL A 350 -0.21 11.14 12.17
N GLY A 351 -0.11 12.44 12.46
CA GLY A 351 1.07 13.07 13.06
C GLY A 351 1.38 12.58 14.47
N VAL A 352 0.36 12.51 15.34
CA VAL A 352 0.48 11.94 16.69
C VAL A 352 0.86 10.47 16.62
N THR A 353 0.22 9.70 15.72
CA THR A 353 0.58 8.28 15.51
C THR A 353 2.04 8.16 15.07
N GLY A 354 2.48 8.97 14.11
CA GLY A 354 3.86 9.01 13.63
C GLY A 354 4.87 9.33 14.73
N LEU A 355 4.56 10.34 15.56
CA LEU A 355 5.37 10.69 16.72
C LEU A 355 5.45 9.54 17.73
N LEU A 356 4.32 8.94 18.09
CA LEU A 356 4.29 7.80 19.02
C LEU A 356 5.05 6.59 18.47
N VAL A 357 4.87 6.27 17.19
CA VAL A 357 5.60 5.21 16.50
C VAL A 357 7.09 5.50 16.52
N TRP A 358 7.54 6.70 16.18
CA TRP A 358 8.95 7.07 16.23
C TRP A 358 9.54 6.97 17.65
N LEU A 359 8.80 7.43 18.67
CA LEU A 359 9.23 7.44 20.07
C LEU A 359 9.22 6.06 20.74
N LYS A 360 8.29 5.17 20.37
CA LYS A 360 8.05 3.90 21.07
C LYS A 360 8.53 2.66 20.31
N THR A 361 8.78 2.74 19.00
CA THR A 361 9.26 1.59 18.21
C THR A 361 10.67 1.17 18.62
N ASP A 362 10.90 -0.14 18.73
CA ASP A 362 12.24 -0.72 18.86
C ASP A 362 12.94 -0.72 17.48
N PRO A 363 14.14 -0.12 17.31
CA PRO A 363 14.83 -0.09 16.02
C PRO A 363 15.14 -1.48 15.44
N ASP A 364 15.28 -2.49 16.29
CA ASP A 364 15.58 -3.86 15.88
C ASP A 364 14.29 -4.67 15.58
N ASP A 365 13.11 -4.12 15.94
CA ASP A 365 11.77 -4.71 15.73
C ASP A 365 10.71 -3.68 15.23
N PRO A 366 10.84 -3.14 14.00
CA PRO A 366 9.99 -2.03 13.54
C PRO A 366 8.55 -2.42 13.15
N TRP A 367 8.24 -3.71 13.03
CA TRP A 367 7.04 -4.21 12.32
C TRP A 367 5.73 -3.77 12.95
N LEU A 368 5.64 -3.74 14.28
CA LEU A 368 4.44 -3.28 14.97
C LEU A 368 4.21 -1.78 14.77
N GLY A 369 5.28 -0.99 14.83
CA GLY A 369 5.21 0.45 14.56
C GLY A 369 4.73 0.73 13.13
N GLN A 370 5.23 -0.03 12.15
CA GLN A 370 4.80 0.07 10.76
C GLN A 370 3.36 -0.38 10.55
N LEU A 371 2.96 -1.51 11.14
CA LEU A 371 1.59 -2.00 11.10
C LEU A 371 0.60 -0.94 11.61
N VAL A 372 0.89 -0.35 12.77
CA VAL A 372 0.06 0.69 13.38
C VAL A 372 0.05 1.94 12.51
N MET A 373 1.21 2.43 12.09
CA MET A 373 1.31 3.66 11.29
C MET A 373 0.55 3.53 9.97
N ILE A 374 0.76 2.44 9.23
CA ILE A 374 0.09 2.18 7.95
C ILE A 374 -1.40 1.99 8.17
N GLY A 375 -1.79 1.12 9.10
CA GLY A 375 -3.21 0.79 9.29
C GLY A 375 -4.04 1.96 9.85
N VAL A 376 -3.51 2.73 10.80
CA VAL A 376 -4.17 3.96 11.28
C VAL A 376 -4.31 4.98 10.14
N THR A 377 -3.29 5.12 9.30
CA THR A 377 -3.36 6.04 8.16
C THR A 377 -4.41 5.59 7.14
N LEU A 378 -4.49 4.29 6.82
CA LEU A 378 -5.52 3.77 5.91
C LEU A 378 -6.93 3.97 6.46
N VAL A 379 -7.14 3.82 7.77
CA VAL A 379 -8.44 4.08 8.41
C VAL A 379 -8.76 5.58 8.40
N ALA A 380 -7.80 6.43 8.80
CA ALA A 380 -8.00 7.87 8.90
C ALA A 380 -8.21 8.52 7.52
N VAL A 381 -7.41 8.13 6.53
CA VAL A 381 -7.50 8.64 5.15
C VAL A 381 -8.68 8.00 4.40
N SER A 382 -9.06 6.77 4.75
CA SER A 382 -10.18 6.04 4.14
C SER A 382 -10.10 5.97 2.60
N PRO A 383 -8.99 5.48 2.01
CA PRO A 383 -8.85 5.46 0.56
C PRO A 383 -9.96 4.64 -0.09
N ARG A 384 -10.36 5.02 -1.31
CA ARG A 384 -11.49 4.39 -2.01
C ARG A 384 -11.23 2.95 -2.46
N TYR A 385 -9.97 2.53 -2.48
CA TYR A 385 -9.52 1.31 -3.14
C TYR A 385 -8.68 0.42 -2.23
N PRO A 386 -8.77 -0.91 -2.38
CA PRO A 386 -8.16 -1.84 -1.43
C PRO A 386 -6.68 -2.14 -1.71
N TRP A 387 -6.16 -1.88 -2.92
CA TRP A 387 -4.75 -2.10 -3.27
C TRP A 387 -3.77 -1.33 -2.37
N TYR A 388 -4.18 -0.21 -1.77
CA TYR A 388 -3.36 0.51 -0.78
C TYR A 388 -3.01 -0.34 0.45
N ALA A 389 -3.83 -1.35 0.77
CA ALA A 389 -3.55 -2.28 1.85
C ALA A 389 -2.47 -3.32 1.50
N LEU A 390 -2.01 -3.41 0.25
CA LEU A 390 -0.81 -4.20 -0.11
C LEU A 390 0.43 -3.75 0.68
N LEU A 391 0.50 -2.45 1.05
CA LEU A 391 1.53 -1.91 1.94
C LEU A 391 1.42 -2.47 3.38
N LEU A 392 0.22 -2.81 3.84
CA LEU A 392 -0.07 -3.26 5.21
C LEU A 392 0.21 -4.77 5.41
N VAL A 393 -0.21 -5.62 4.47
CA VAL A 393 -0.24 -7.09 4.64
C VAL A 393 1.11 -7.71 5.04
N PRO A 394 2.29 -7.29 4.51
CA PRO A 394 3.57 -7.83 4.95
C PRO A 394 3.82 -7.64 6.45
N PHE A 395 3.34 -6.54 7.03
CA PHE A 395 3.49 -6.24 8.45
C PHE A 395 2.47 -7.00 9.32
N VAL A 396 1.31 -7.35 8.75
CA VAL A 396 0.38 -8.31 9.38
C VAL A 396 1.05 -9.68 9.52
N ALA A 397 1.73 -10.14 8.46
CA ALA A 397 2.49 -11.38 8.49
C ALA A 397 3.69 -11.32 9.46
N MET A 398 4.43 -10.22 9.49
CA MET A 398 5.58 -10.07 10.39
C MET A 398 5.20 -10.02 11.88
N THR A 399 3.99 -9.54 12.20
CA THR A 399 3.52 -9.39 13.59
C THR A 399 2.57 -10.51 14.04
N GLY A 400 2.03 -11.31 13.12
CA GLY A 400 0.99 -12.31 13.39
C GLY A 400 -0.35 -11.71 13.85
N ARG A 401 -0.55 -10.41 13.63
CA ARG A 401 -1.75 -9.65 14.03
C ARG A 401 -2.80 -9.67 12.93
N TRP A 402 -3.34 -10.87 12.68
CA TRP A 402 -4.32 -11.14 11.64
C TRP A 402 -5.56 -10.22 11.70
N GLU A 403 -5.90 -9.69 12.88
CA GLU A 403 -7.03 -8.78 13.07
C GLU A 403 -6.95 -7.52 12.19
N TRP A 404 -5.75 -7.10 11.78
CA TRP A 404 -5.54 -5.96 10.89
C TRP A 404 -5.92 -6.22 9.43
N LEU A 405 -6.15 -7.50 9.04
CA LEU A 405 -6.75 -7.82 7.74
C LEU A 405 -8.23 -7.38 7.65
N ALA A 406 -8.85 -6.96 8.76
CA ALA A 406 -10.16 -6.34 8.71
C ALA A 406 -10.16 -5.02 7.90
N ILE A 407 -9.04 -4.29 7.83
CA ILE A 407 -8.90 -3.06 7.03
C ILE A 407 -9.05 -3.35 5.53
N PRO A 408 -8.24 -4.22 4.89
CA PRO A 408 -8.44 -4.53 3.48
C PRO A 408 -9.81 -5.11 3.16
N VAL A 409 -10.41 -5.90 4.04
CA VAL A 409 -11.79 -6.38 3.87
C VAL A 409 -12.78 -5.21 3.84
N ALA A 410 -12.64 -4.24 4.75
CA ALA A 410 -13.49 -3.05 4.73
C ALA A 410 -13.32 -2.19 3.46
N LEU A 411 -12.09 -2.11 2.92
CA LEU A 411 -11.83 -1.42 1.66
C LEU A 411 -12.40 -2.16 0.44
N LEU A 412 -12.39 -3.50 0.45
CA LEU A 412 -13.04 -4.32 -0.61
C LEU A 412 -14.54 -4.07 -0.67
N VAL A 413 -15.20 -3.90 0.49
CA VAL A 413 -16.63 -3.54 0.52
C VAL A 413 -16.89 -2.24 -0.24
N ARG A 414 -16.02 -1.23 -0.09
CA ARG A 414 -16.13 0.05 -0.81
C ARG A 414 -15.90 -0.07 -2.32
N GLN A 415 -15.07 -1.02 -2.75
CA GLN A 415 -14.80 -1.26 -4.17
C GLN A 415 -16.04 -1.78 -4.90
N PHE A 416 -16.74 -2.76 -4.32
CA PHE A 416 -17.91 -3.38 -4.96
C PHE A 416 -19.21 -2.62 -4.68
N GLU A 417 -19.36 -2.04 -3.49
CA GLU A 417 -20.54 -1.30 -3.08
C GLU A 417 -20.17 0.14 -2.67
N PRO A 418 -20.25 1.12 -3.60
CA PRO A 418 -19.68 2.46 -3.42
C PRO A 418 -20.46 3.38 -2.45
N GLY A 419 -21.25 2.85 -1.53
CA GLY A 419 -22.07 3.62 -0.58
C GLY A 419 -21.29 4.14 0.63
N LEU A 420 -21.40 5.44 0.92
CA LEU A 420 -20.70 6.08 2.04
C LEU A 420 -21.09 5.50 3.41
N ALA A 421 -22.37 5.20 3.63
CA ALA A 421 -22.84 4.61 4.88
C ALA A 421 -22.24 3.22 5.12
N LEU A 422 -22.16 2.40 4.06
CA LEU A 422 -21.57 1.06 4.12
C LEU A 422 -20.05 1.12 4.30
N GLN A 423 -19.37 2.08 3.66
CA GLN A 423 -17.94 2.32 3.87
C GLN A 423 -17.64 2.71 5.33
N ARG A 424 -18.46 3.61 5.91
CA ARG A 424 -18.33 4.02 7.31
C ARG A 424 -18.52 2.84 8.26
N SER A 425 -19.57 2.05 8.07
CA SER A 425 -19.85 0.91 8.94
C SER A 425 -18.82 -0.21 8.79
N SER A 426 -18.32 -0.49 7.58
CA SER A 426 -17.29 -1.51 7.36
C SER A 426 -15.95 -1.09 8.01
N LEU A 427 -15.53 0.16 7.86
CA LEU A 427 -14.31 0.68 8.51
C LEU A 427 -14.44 0.73 10.03
N ALA A 428 -15.59 1.18 10.56
CA ALA A 428 -15.86 1.18 12.00
C ALA A 428 -15.83 -0.26 12.58
N THR A 429 -16.38 -1.22 11.84
CA THR A 429 -16.31 -2.65 12.20
C THR A 429 -14.87 -3.15 12.21
N ALA A 430 -14.06 -2.77 11.22
CA ALA A 430 -12.64 -3.13 11.19
C ALA A 430 -11.87 -2.58 12.40
N VAL A 431 -12.09 -1.31 12.76
CA VAL A 431 -11.52 -0.70 13.96
C VAL A 431 -11.96 -1.45 15.22
N LEU A 432 -13.25 -1.76 15.35
CA LEU A 432 -13.78 -2.50 16.49
C LEU A 432 -13.13 -3.88 16.63
N VAL A 433 -13.00 -4.64 15.53
CA VAL A 433 -12.32 -5.94 15.53
C VAL A 433 -10.86 -5.81 15.98
N ILE A 434 -10.13 -4.83 15.44
CA ILE A 434 -8.73 -4.58 15.81
C ILE A 434 -8.62 -4.26 17.31
N LEU A 435 -9.50 -3.39 17.83
CA LEU A 435 -9.50 -3.02 19.25
C LEU A 435 -9.83 -4.21 20.15
N LEU A 436 -10.91 -4.93 19.88
CA LEU A 436 -11.34 -6.07 20.68
C LEU A 436 -10.30 -7.19 20.71
N VAL A 437 -9.72 -7.54 19.56
CA VAL A 437 -8.67 -8.58 19.49
C VAL A 437 -7.37 -8.09 20.12
N SER A 438 -6.99 -6.83 19.92
CA SER A 438 -5.79 -6.26 20.57
C SER A 438 -5.92 -6.22 22.08
N LEU A 439 -7.10 -5.85 22.61
CA LEU A 439 -7.41 -5.91 24.04
C LEU A 439 -7.37 -7.35 24.55
N TRP A 440 -7.98 -8.30 23.83
CA TRP A 440 -7.95 -9.72 24.19
C TRP A 440 -6.52 -10.28 24.26
N ARG A 441 -5.67 -9.94 23.28
CA ARG A 441 -4.24 -10.34 23.28
C ARG A 441 -3.45 -9.75 24.45
N ALA A 442 -3.89 -8.63 25.01
CA ALA A 442 -3.22 -7.98 26.13
C ALA A 442 -3.59 -8.60 27.50
N ARG A 443 -4.53 -9.55 27.58
CA ARG A 443 -5.22 -9.94 28.83
C ARG A 443 -4.47 -10.76 29.90
N PRO A 444 -3.17 -11.07 29.82
CA PRO A 444 -2.40 -11.21 31.06
C PRO A 444 -1.45 -10.02 31.27
N GLY A 445 -1.71 -9.21 32.31
CA GLY A 445 -0.79 -8.18 32.81
C GLY A 445 -0.77 -6.84 32.06
N PHE A 446 -1.77 -6.50 31.25
CA PHE A 446 -1.82 -5.19 30.57
C PHE A 446 -2.11 -4.03 31.51
N ALA A 447 -3.03 -4.21 32.47
CA ALA A 447 -3.30 -3.21 33.50
C ALA A 447 -2.05 -2.96 34.35
N ASP A 448 -1.37 -4.03 34.78
CA ASP A 448 -0.14 -3.94 35.57
C ASP A 448 0.99 -3.24 34.78
N ARG A 449 1.20 -3.61 33.50
CA ARG A 449 2.23 -2.98 32.65
C ARG A 449 1.92 -1.54 32.26
N LEU A 450 0.64 -1.16 32.11
CA LEU A 450 0.25 0.23 31.89
C LEU A 450 0.53 1.07 33.14
N LEU A 451 0.13 0.56 34.32
CA LEU A 451 0.38 1.22 35.59
C LEU A 451 1.89 1.33 35.88
N ASP A 452 2.66 0.28 35.58
CA ASP A 452 4.12 0.28 35.70
C ASP A 452 4.78 1.25 34.72
N GLY A 453 4.30 1.29 33.47
CA GLY A 453 4.81 2.21 32.44
C GLY A 453 4.53 3.68 32.78
N PHE A 454 3.33 3.99 33.29
CA PHE A 454 3.02 5.33 33.80
C PHE A 454 3.86 5.67 35.04
N ALA A 455 4.10 4.71 35.94
CA ALA A 455 4.94 4.90 37.11
C ALA A 455 6.42 5.15 36.73
N ASP A 456 6.93 4.44 35.73
CA ASP A 456 8.30 4.62 35.22
C ASP A 456 8.50 5.92 34.45
N ASP A 457 7.56 6.29 33.58
CA ASP A 457 7.60 7.57 32.89
C ASP A 457 7.47 8.73 33.90
N ALA A 458 6.63 8.61 34.94
CA ALA A 458 6.55 9.58 36.04
C ALA A 458 7.84 9.65 36.89
N ARG A 459 8.51 8.51 37.13
CA ARG A 459 9.82 8.46 37.81
C ARG A 459 10.91 9.15 37.00
N ARG A 460 10.95 8.93 35.69
CA ARG A 460 11.91 9.58 34.77
C ARG A 460 11.68 11.09 34.70
N VAL A 461 10.43 11.52 34.64
CA VAL A 461 10.09 12.95 34.67
C VAL A 461 10.49 13.58 36.01
N ARG A 462 10.26 12.91 37.15
CA ARG A 462 10.71 13.39 38.47
C ARG A 462 12.23 13.46 38.61
N ALA A 463 12.97 12.57 37.94
CA ALA A 463 14.44 12.58 37.94
C ALA A 463 15.02 13.73 37.10
N LEU A 464 14.27 14.26 36.13
CA LEU A 464 14.66 15.38 35.28
C LEU A 464 14.35 16.76 35.90
N VAL A 465 13.58 16.81 37.00
CA VAL A 465 13.31 18.04 37.75
C VAL A 465 14.31 18.15 38.92
N PRO A 466 15.26 19.13 38.91
CA PRO A 466 16.20 19.29 40.01
C PRO A 466 15.42 19.67 41.28
N ARG A 467 15.59 18.89 42.36
CA ARG A 467 15.11 19.32 43.68
C ARG A 467 15.92 20.54 44.10
N GLY A 468 15.26 21.70 44.14
CA GLY A 468 15.84 22.93 44.69
C GLY A 468 16.51 22.66 46.03
N GLY A 469 17.79 22.99 46.11
CA GLY A 469 18.63 22.73 47.28
C GLY A 469 18.09 23.43 48.52
N ARG A 470 18.06 22.71 49.64
CA ARG A 470 18.02 23.34 50.97
C ARG A 470 19.40 23.94 51.26
N PRO A 471 19.50 25.19 51.78
CA PRO A 471 20.78 25.75 52.15
C PRO A 471 21.34 25.02 53.38
N SER A 472 22.58 24.54 53.26
CA SER A 472 23.39 23.98 54.34
C SER A 472 23.77 25.07 55.36
N GLY A 473 23.73 24.69 56.64
CA GLY A 473 23.87 25.58 57.79
C GLY A 473 25.17 26.39 57.86
N ALA A 474 25.04 27.59 58.44
CA ALA A 474 26.13 28.47 58.79
C ALA A 474 26.91 27.89 59.99
N ALA A 475 28.22 27.75 59.80
CA ALA A 475 29.18 27.41 60.83
C ALA A 475 29.50 28.65 61.69
N THR A 476 29.22 28.58 62.99
CA THR A 476 29.73 29.53 63.99
C THR A 476 31.19 29.22 64.30
N ARG A 477 32.10 30.14 63.93
CA ARG A 477 33.50 30.18 64.38
C ARG A 477 33.57 30.69 65.82
N SER A 478 34.14 29.90 66.73
CA SER A 478 34.69 30.39 68.00
C SER A 478 36.10 30.94 67.76
N ALA A 479 36.30 32.20 68.13
CA ALA A 479 37.60 32.84 68.20
C ALA A 479 38.20 32.62 69.59
N ASP A 480 39.41 32.07 69.66
CA ASP A 480 40.23 32.02 70.85
C ASP A 480 41.62 32.54 70.46
N VAL A 481 41.94 33.76 70.88
CA VAL A 481 43.30 34.31 70.93
C VAL A 481 43.36 35.15 72.20
N GLY A 482 44.19 34.70 73.14
CA GLY A 482 44.34 35.29 74.47
C GLY A 482 45.42 36.36 74.61
N ARG A 483 45.52 36.83 75.86
CA ARG A 483 46.66 37.48 76.53
C ARG A 483 47.16 38.84 75.98
N GLY A 484 46.69 39.89 76.66
CA GLY A 484 47.52 40.73 77.56
C GLY A 484 48.52 41.70 76.94
N ALA A 485 48.17 43.00 76.96
CA ALA A 485 48.85 44.09 77.68
C ALA A 485 48.08 45.39 77.41
#